data_AF-A0AAJ6Y7X5-F1
#
_entry.id   AF-A0AAJ6Y7X5-F1
#
_cell.length_a   1.000
_cell.length_b   1.000
_cell.length_c   1.000
_cell.angle_alpha   90.00
_cell.angle_beta   90.00
_cell.angle_gamma   90.00
#
_symmetry.space_group_name_H-M   'P 1'
#
loop_
_entity.id
_entity.type
_entity.pdbx_description
1 polymer ?
#
loop_
_entity_poly.entity_id
_entity_poly.type
_entity_poly.pdbx_seq_one_letter_code
_entity_poly.pdbx_strand_id
1 'polypeptide(L)'
;MKQKIVMEVSMNSSKHRTKAMKIAAVANGVNSVEIEGSDKVVVTGDEVDSVKLARALKKKFGHVMIVSVKEEKEEKEEKNSEEKDVLSWPNNYFHHYPPTLVYEDIYSPRQPPPCSIL
;
A
#
# COMPACT_ATOMS: atom_id res chain seq x y z
N MET A 1 -20.01 -10.48 6.03
CA MET A 1 -20.22 -9.06 5.70
C MET A 1 -19.44 -8.83 4.43
N LYS A 2 -20.11 -8.44 3.35
CA LYS A 2 -19.46 -8.25 2.07
C LYS A 2 -18.63 -6.97 2.11
N GLN A 3 -17.47 -6.99 1.48
CA GLN A 3 -16.54 -5.87 1.40
C GLN A 3 -16.16 -5.64 -0.05
N LYS A 4 -16.11 -4.36 -0.44
CA LYS A 4 -15.56 -3.89 -1.70
C LYS A 4 -14.27 -3.13 -1.44
N ILE A 5 -13.17 -3.68 -1.94
CA ILE A 5 -11.82 -3.17 -1.75
C ILE A 5 -11.28 -2.69 -3.09
N VAL A 6 -10.75 -1.47 -3.13
CA VAL A 6 -10.11 -0.89 -4.32
C VAL A 6 -8.63 -0.69 -4.04
N MET A 7 -7.77 -1.27 -4.88
CA MET A 7 -6.33 -1.14 -4.79
C MET A 7 -5.76 -0.58 -6.09
N GLU A 8 -4.81 0.33 -5.98
CA GLU A 8 -4.04 0.85 -7.10
C GLU A 8 -2.74 0.03 -7.26
N VAL A 9 -2.52 -0.51 -8.45
CA VAL A 9 -1.42 -1.39 -8.84
C VAL A 9 -0.91 -0.96 -10.20
N SER A 10 0.39 -0.67 -10.34
CA SER A 10 0.98 -0.31 -11.64
C SER A 10 0.99 -1.53 -12.59
N MET A 11 0.14 -1.49 -13.62
CA MET A 11 -0.09 -2.61 -14.54
C MET A 11 0.18 -2.22 -16.01
N ASN A 12 1.46 -2.08 -16.36
CA ASN A 12 1.88 -1.61 -17.70
C ASN A 12 1.65 -2.60 -18.86
N SER A 13 1.13 -3.81 -18.63
CA SER A 13 0.95 -4.82 -19.68
C SER A 13 -0.22 -5.77 -19.41
N SER A 14 -0.73 -6.42 -20.47
CA SER A 14 -1.75 -7.48 -20.34
C SER A 14 -1.30 -8.63 -19.44
N LYS A 15 -0.01 -9.01 -19.52
CA LYS A 15 0.60 -10.01 -18.63
C LYS A 15 0.57 -9.58 -17.16
N HIS A 16 0.78 -8.30 -16.87
CA HIS A 16 0.67 -7.74 -15.52
C HIS A 16 -0.76 -7.77 -15.02
N ARG A 17 -1.74 -7.37 -15.85
CA ARG A 17 -3.17 -7.45 -15.52
C ARG A 17 -3.61 -8.87 -15.17
N THR A 18 -3.28 -9.85 -16.01
CA THR A 18 -3.61 -11.25 -15.73
C THR A 18 -2.95 -11.76 -14.44
N LYS A 19 -1.71 -11.37 -14.15
CA LYS A 19 -1.05 -11.73 -12.88
C LYS A 19 -1.72 -11.09 -11.67
N ALA A 20 -2.06 -9.80 -11.75
CA ALA A 20 -2.73 -9.09 -10.66
C ALA A 20 -4.08 -9.74 -10.36
N MET A 21 -4.87 -10.01 -11.40
CA MET A 21 -6.16 -10.68 -11.28
C MET A 21 -6.03 -12.07 -10.65
N LYS A 22 -5.05 -12.88 -11.10
CA LYS A 22 -4.79 -14.21 -10.51
C LYS A 22 -4.43 -14.14 -9.04
N ILE A 23 -3.57 -13.20 -8.64
CA ILE A 23 -3.16 -13.05 -7.24
C ILE A 23 -4.35 -12.63 -6.37
N ALA A 24 -5.17 -11.70 -6.86
CA ALA A 24 -6.36 -11.25 -6.14
C ALA A 24 -7.41 -12.36 -6.03
N ALA A 25 -7.65 -13.14 -7.09
CA ALA A 25 -8.65 -14.21 -7.10
C ALA A 25 -8.29 -15.39 -6.18
N VAL A 26 -7.02 -15.60 -5.88
CA VAL A 26 -6.56 -16.68 -4.98
C VAL A 26 -6.66 -16.28 -3.50
N ALA A 27 -6.89 -15.00 -3.19
CA ALA A 27 -6.98 -14.56 -1.81
C ALA A 27 -8.25 -15.12 -1.13
N ASN A 28 -8.12 -15.51 0.14
CA ASN A 28 -9.24 -16.04 0.91
C ASN A 28 -10.34 -14.99 1.08
N GLY A 29 -11.60 -15.44 0.96
CA GLY A 29 -12.77 -14.59 1.10
C GLY A 29 -13.16 -13.85 -0.19
N VAL A 30 -12.36 -13.90 -1.24
CA VAL A 30 -12.65 -13.21 -2.51
C VAL A 30 -13.72 -13.95 -3.29
N ASN A 31 -14.75 -13.22 -3.73
CA ASN A 31 -15.83 -13.72 -4.56
C ASN A 31 -15.75 -13.20 -6.00
N SER A 32 -15.33 -11.94 -6.18
CA SER A 32 -15.14 -11.32 -7.49
C SER A 32 -13.92 -10.42 -7.53
N VAL A 33 -13.30 -10.34 -8.70
CA VAL A 33 -12.17 -9.46 -8.99
C VAL A 33 -12.40 -8.80 -10.34
N GLU A 34 -12.26 -7.48 -10.38
CA GLU A 34 -12.35 -6.68 -11.58
C GLU A 34 -11.14 -5.76 -11.69
N ILE A 35 -10.74 -5.45 -12.92
CA ILE A 35 -9.71 -4.43 -13.19
C ILE A 35 -10.41 -3.23 -13.78
N GLU A 36 -10.41 -2.12 -13.05
CA GLU A 36 -11.02 -0.87 -13.46
C GLU A 36 -9.94 0.07 -14.03
N GLY A 37 -10.14 0.53 -15.26
CA GLY A 37 -9.19 1.41 -15.94
C GLY A 37 -7.82 0.75 -16.17
N SER A 38 -6.75 1.52 -15.96
CA SER A 38 -5.38 1.06 -16.23
C SER A 38 -4.74 0.34 -15.05
N ASP A 39 -4.96 0.87 -13.83
CA ASP A 39 -4.14 0.56 -12.66
C ASP A 39 -4.97 0.26 -11.40
N LYS A 40 -6.28 0.01 -11.49
CA LYS A 40 -7.09 -0.32 -10.31
C LYS A 40 -7.56 -1.77 -10.33
N VAL A 41 -7.43 -2.43 -9.19
CA VAL A 41 -7.98 -3.76 -8.93
C VAL A 41 -9.09 -3.60 -7.89
N VAL A 42 -10.30 -3.97 -8.27
CA VAL A 42 -11.49 -3.98 -7.43
C VAL A 42 -11.76 -5.41 -7.00
N VAL A 43 -11.87 -5.64 -5.70
CA VAL A 43 -12.09 -6.95 -5.12
C VAL A 43 -13.34 -6.91 -4.25
N THR A 44 -14.27 -7.82 -4.51
CA THR A 44 -15.46 -8.01 -3.70
C THR A 44 -15.44 -9.38 -3.05
N GLY A 45 -15.73 -9.45 -1.76
CA GLY A 45 -15.71 -10.71 -1.02
C GLY A 45 -16.16 -10.59 0.43
N ASP A 46 -16.21 -11.72 1.12
CA ASP A 46 -16.55 -11.82 2.54
C ASP A 46 -15.28 -12.05 3.36
N GLU A 47 -15.07 -11.24 4.41
CA GLU A 47 -13.91 -11.34 5.33
C GLU A 47 -12.55 -11.27 4.61
N VAL A 48 -12.44 -10.41 3.58
CA VAL A 48 -11.20 -10.25 2.81
C VAL A 48 -10.18 -9.43 3.60
N ASP A 49 -9.03 -10.03 3.88
CA ASP A 49 -7.90 -9.33 4.51
C ASP A 49 -7.19 -8.41 3.49
N SER A 50 -7.58 -7.13 3.50
CA SER A 50 -7.04 -6.09 2.62
C SER A 50 -5.53 -5.92 2.75
N VAL A 51 -4.96 -6.11 3.96
CA VAL A 51 -3.52 -5.96 4.19
C VAL A 51 -2.76 -7.16 3.60
N LYS A 52 -3.24 -8.39 3.79
CA LYS A 52 -2.64 -9.58 3.18
C LYS A 52 -2.75 -9.54 1.65
N LEU A 53 -3.90 -9.13 1.11
CA LEU A 53 -4.10 -8.95 -0.32
C LEU A 53 -3.11 -7.92 -0.89
N ALA A 54 -3.01 -6.74 -0.28
CA ALA A 54 -2.06 -5.71 -0.69
C ALA A 54 -0.60 -6.22 -0.61
N ARG A 55 -0.25 -6.94 0.45
CA ARG A 55 1.10 -7.56 0.60
C ARG A 55 1.38 -8.57 -0.52
N ALA A 56 0.41 -9.39 -0.90
CA ALA A 56 0.57 -10.36 -1.99
C ALA A 56 0.83 -9.68 -3.33
N LEU A 57 0.12 -8.59 -3.61
CA LEU A 57 0.32 -7.77 -4.80
C LEU A 57 1.67 -7.02 -4.75
N LYS A 58 2.04 -6.41 -3.61
CA LYS A 58 3.34 -5.73 -3.43
C LYS A 58 4.53 -6.65 -3.72
N LYS A 59 4.45 -7.93 -3.36
CA LYS A 59 5.51 -8.91 -3.67
C LYS A 59 5.77 -9.09 -5.17
N LYS A 60 4.81 -8.79 -6.04
CA LYS A 60 4.93 -8.98 -7.50
C LYS A 60 5.03 -7.68 -8.28
N PHE A 61 4.41 -6.61 -7.80
CA PHE A 61 4.33 -5.32 -8.49
C PHE A 61 5.15 -4.21 -7.80
N GLY A 62 5.72 -4.47 -6.62
CA GLY A 62 6.49 -3.49 -5.84
C GLY A 62 5.59 -2.49 -5.11
N HIS A 63 5.01 -1.55 -5.85
CA HIS A 63 4.15 -0.51 -5.30
C HIS A 63 2.66 -0.87 -5.45
N VAL A 64 1.92 -0.79 -4.35
CA VAL A 64 0.46 -0.98 -4.29
C VAL A 64 -0.10 -0.08 -3.20
N MET A 65 -1.20 0.61 -3.50
CA MET A 65 -1.91 1.46 -2.55
C MET A 65 -3.33 0.95 -2.35
N ILE A 66 -3.79 0.90 -1.10
CA ILE A 66 -5.19 0.62 -0.79
C ILE A 66 -5.92 1.96 -0.88
N VAL A 67 -6.82 2.10 -1.85
CA VAL A 67 -7.53 3.35 -2.11
C VAL A 67 -8.80 3.43 -1.27
N SER A 68 -9.54 2.32 -1.15
CA SER A 68 -10.78 2.28 -0.39
C SER A 68 -11.09 0.87 0.08
N VAL A 69 -11.68 0.75 1.27
CA VAL A 69 -12.30 -0.46 1.79
C VAL A 69 -13.69 -0.06 2.27
N LYS A 70 -14.73 -0.59 1.64
CA LYS A 70 -16.13 -0.31 2.00
C LYS A 70 -16.83 -1.62 2.33
N GLU A 71 -17.64 -1.61 3.37
CA GLU A 71 -18.60 -2.69 3.59
C GLU A 71 -19.75 -2.52 2.60
N GLU A 72 -20.02 -3.57 1.84
CA GLU A 72 -21.15 -3.65 0.94
C GLU A 72 -22.34 -4.13 1.76
N LYS A 73 -23.11 -3.18 2.28
CA LYS A 73 -24.45 -3.45 2.78
C LYS A 73 -25.32 -3.75 1.57
N GLU A 74 -26.07 -4.84 1.60
CA GLU A 74 -27.11 -5.13 0.60
C GLU A 74 -28.24 -4.09 0.76
N GLU A 75 -28.00 -2.87 0.29
CA GLU A 75 -29.01 -1.83 0.23
C GLU A 75 -29.65 -1.90 -1.15
N LYS A 76 -30.96 -2.19 -1.14
CA LYS A 76 -31.84 -1.97 -2.28
C LYS A 76 -31.60 -0.56 -2.82
N GLU A 77 -31.50 -0.51 -4.13
CA GLU A 77 -31.33 0.64 -5.00
C GLU A 77 -32.21 1.83 -4.59
N GLU A 78 -31.66 2.86 -3.95
CA GLU A 78 -32.17 4.24 -4.04
C GLU A 78 -31.01 5.24 -4.04
N LYS A 79 -31.04 6.12 -5.05
CA LYS A 79 -30.11 7.24 -5.24
C LYS A 79 -30.26 8.24 -4.10
N ASN A 80 -29.15 8.60 -3.46
CA ASN A 80 -28.88 10.00 -3.17
C ASN A 80 -27.37 10.25 -3.10
N SER A 81 -26.87 11.02 -4.06
CA SER A 81 -25.56 11.63 -4.06
C SER A 81 -25.59 12.82 -3.10
N GLU A 82 -25.01 12.69 -1.92
CA GLU A 82 -24.73 13.82 -1.03
C GLU A 82 -23.24 13.87 -0.69
N GLU A 83 -22.66 15.01 -1.07
CA GLU A 83 -21.33 15.50 -0.71
C GLU A 83 -21.07 15.41 0.79
N LYS A 84 -19.86 14.97 1.16
CA LYS A 84 -19.29 15.25 2.48
C LYS A 84 -17.87 15.75 2.35
N ASP A 85 -17.75 17.05 2.59
CA ASP A 85 -16.67 17.77 3.25
C ASP A 85 -15.24 17.33 2.92
N VAL A 86 -14.63 18.09 2.03
CA VAL A 86 -13.19 18.29 1.99
C VAL A 86 -12.78 18.95 3.30
N LEU A 87 -12.46 18.14 4.31
CA LEU A 87 -11.69 18.60 5.47
C LEU A 87 -10.31 19.03 4.98
N SER A 88 -10.18 20.33 4.72
CA SER A 88 -8.92 21.04 4.54
C SER A 88 -8.06 20.85 5.80
N TRP A 89 -7.14 19.89 5.77
CA TRP A 89 -6.14 19.78 6.81
C TRP A 89 -5.09 20.88 6.62
N PRO A 90 -4.80 21.70 7.65
CA PRO A 90 -3.85 22.78 7.54
C PRO A 90 -2.47 22.21 7.24
N ASN A 91 -1.95 22.63 6.10
CA ASN A 91 -0.61 22.39 5.59
C ASN A 91 0.44 22.91 6.58
N ASN A 92 0.83 22.12 7.59
CA ASN A 92 2.03 22.40 8.39
C ASN A 92 2.55 21.19 9.18
N TYR A 93 3.02 20.16 8.47
CA TYR A 93 4.08 19.32 9.02
C TYR A 93 5.18 19.19 7.98
N PHE A 94 5.98 20.26 7.89
CA PHE A 94 7.40 20.08 7.65
C PHE A 94 7.88 18.99 8.60
N HIS A 95 8.15 17.80 8.06
CA HIS A 95 8.89 16.78 8.77
C HIS A 95 10.29 17.35 9.03
N HIS A 96 10.43 18.05 10.17
CA HIS A 96 11.71 18.14 10.85
C HIS A 96 12.10 16.70 11.18
N TYR A 97 12.93 16.13 10.32
CA TYR A 97 13.64 14.91 10.62
C TYR A 97 14.47 15.20 11.88
N PRO A 98 14.26 14.49 12.99
CA PRO A 98 15.16 14.63 14.13
C PRO A 98 16.57 14.23 13.65
N PRO A 99 17.62 15.00 13.99
CA PRO A 99 18.97 14.56 13.66
C PRO A 99 19.17 13.17 14.25
N THR A 100 19.65 12.25 13.41
CA THR A 100 20.01 10.90 13.82
C THR A 100 20.97 11.00 14.99
N LEU A 101 20.56 10.54 16.18
CA LEU A 101 21.49 10.23 17.26
C LEU A 101 22.37 9.10 16.76
N VAL A 102 23.54 9.46 16.24
CA VAL A 102 24.61 8.52 16.03
C VAL A 102 25.07 8.13 17.44
N TYR A 103 24.65 6.96 17.92
CA TYR A 103 25.31 6.33 19.05
C TYR A 103 26.64 5.79 18.49
N GLU A 104 27.63 6.68 18.39
CA GLU A 104 29.00 6.21 18.21
C GLU A 104 29.47 5.70 19.56
N ASP A 105 29.63 4.38 19.58
CA ASP A 105 30.32 3.63 20.62
C ASP A 105 31.54 4.38 21.13
N ILE A 106 31.71 4.32 22.45
CA ILE A 106 32.93 4.71 23.14
C ILE A 106 34.06 3.85 22.58
N TYR A 107 34.81 4.35 21.59
CA TYR A 107 36.13 3.82 21.27
C TYR A 107 37.06 4.92 20.77
N SER A 108 37.93 5.37 21.66
CA SER A 108 39.17 6.07 21.31
C SER A 108 40.22 5.70 22.37
N PRO A 109 41.54 5.62 22.09
CA PRO A 109 42.27 5.70 20.82
C PRO A 109 43.34 4.59 20.65
N ARG A 110 43.64 4.13 19.43
CA ARG A 110 44.97 3.54 19.16
C ARG A 110 45.50 4.01 17.83
N GLN A 111 46.16 5.16 17.85
CA GLN A 111 47.01 5.62 16.76
C GLN A 111 48.11 4.57 16.53
N PRO A 112 48.26 3.97 15.35
CA PRO A 112 49.55 3.39 14.98
C PRO A 112 50.53 4.54 14.69
N PRO A 113 51.79 4.47 15.14
CA PRO A 113 52.75 5.53 14.88
C PRO A 113 53.01 5.65 13.36
N PRO A 114 53.32 6.85 12.84
CA PRO A 114 53.73 6.98 11.45
C PRO A 114 55.11 6.32 11.28
N CYS A 115 55.16 5.26 10.49
CA CYS A 115 56.41 4.66 10.05
C CYS A 115 57.23 5.72 9.27
N SER A 116 58.22 6.33 9.91
CA SER A 116 59.31 7.01 9.23
C SER A 116 60.22 5.94 8.61
N ILE A 117 60.26 5.91 7.28
CA ILE A 117 61.24 5.17 6.48
C ILE A 117 62.62 5.79 6.75
N LEU A 118 63.58 4.94 7.11
CA LEU A 118 65.02 5.16 7.06
C LEU A 118 65.57 4.29 5.94
#